data_AF-A0A0S8ARF0-F1
#
_entry.id   AF-A0A0S8ARF0-F1
#
_cell.length_a   1.000
_cell.length_b   1.000
_cell.length_c   1.000
_cell.angle_alpha   90.00
_cell.angle_beta   90.00
_cell.angle_gamma   90.00
#
_symmetry.space_group_name_H-M   'P 1'
#
loop_
_entity.id
_entity.type
_entity.pdbx_description
1 polymer ?
#
loop_
_entity_poly.entity_id
_entity_poly.type
_entity_poly.pdbx_seq_one_letter_code
_entity_poly.pdbx_strand_id
1 'polypeptide(L)'
;MPERSSDGRRPWRERVLPYRLLVPVALVLGLAPLRPEPHLVEKLRMLFGGTLSRPIDIFDLVLHGTPAVLLMVRVAADLVARARRTA
;
A
#
# COMPACT_ATOMS: atom_id res chain seq x y z
N MET A 1 1.96 -33.15 27.64
CA MET A 1 1.09 -31.96 27.71
C MET A 1 1.82 -30.79 27.08
N PRO A 2 1.50 -30.33 25.86
CA PRO A 2 2.13 -29.15 25.29
C PRO A 2 1.32 -27.92 25.69
N GLU A 3 1.81 -27.15 26.66
CA GLU A 3 1.42 -25.74 26.77
C GLU A 3 2.00 -25.00 25.57
N ARG A 4 1.13 -24.77 24.59
CA ARG A 4 1.41 -23.91 23.45
C ARG A 4 1.39 -22.47 23.97
N SER A 5 2.57 -21.96 24.34
CA SER A 5 2.74 -20.55 24.65
C SER A 5 2.23 -19.72 23.47
N SER A 6 1.11 -19.05 23.70
CA SER A 6 0.60 -17.98 22.86
C SER A 6 1.62 -16.85 22.89
N ASP A 7 2.64 -16.90 22.03
CA ASP A 7 3.42 -15.73 21.70
C ASP A 7 2.48 -14.73 20.98
N GLY A 8 1.78 -13.93 21.79
CA GLY A 8 0.84 -12.90 21.37
C GLY A 8 1.51 -11.72 20.65
N ARG A 9 2.81 -11.81 20.35
CA ARG A 9 3.51 -10.83 19.53
C ARG A 9 3.18 -11.07 18.07
N ARG A 10 1.99 -10.62 17.65
CA ARG A 10 1.77 -10.31 16.23
C ARG A 10 2.98 -9.49 15.74
N PRO A 11 3.61 -9.84 14.60
CA PRO A 11 4.72 -9.04 14.10
C PRO A 11 4.27 -7.59 14.00
N TRP A 12 5.14 -6.64 14.36
CA TRP A 12 4.78 -5.23 14.52
C TRP A 12 4.04 -4.64 13.28
N ARG A 13 4.34 -5.16 12.09
CA ARG A 13 3.68 -4.81 10.83
C ARG A 13 2.19 -5.13 10.81
N GLU A 14 1.75 -6.19 11.49
CA GLU A 14 0.31 -6.53 11.63
C GLU A 14 -0.41 -5.62 12.62
N ARG A 15 0.31 -5.08 13.62
CA ARG A 15 -0.25 -4.12 14.57
C ARG A 15 -0.36 -2.71 13.97
N VAL A 16 0.68 -2.29 13.25
CA VAL A 16 0.79 -0.91 12.72
C VAL A 16 0.16 -0.78 11.33
N LEU A 17 0.27 -1.79 10.47
CA LEU A 17 -0.27 -1.81 9.11
C LEU A 17 -1.18 -3.04 8.90
N PRO A 18 -2.33 -3.10 9.59
CA PRO A 18 -3.26 -4.20 9.41
C PRO A 18 -3.88 -4.13 8.00
N TYR A 19 -3.93 -5.26 7.30
CA TYR A 19 -4.59 -5.35 5.99
C TYR A 19 -6.04 -4.85 6.01
N ARG A 20 -6.74 -5.04 7.14
CA ARG A 20 -8.10 -4.54 7.36
C ARG A 20 -8.23 -3.03 7.19
N LEU A 21 -7.17 -2.27 7.46
CA LEU A 21 -7.12 -0.83 7.24
C LEU A 21 -6.46 -0.51 5.89
N LEU A 22 -5.34 -1.16 5.60
CA LEU A 22 -4.51 -0.83 4.44
C LEU A 22 -5.23 -1.09 3.11
N VAL A 23 -6.01 -2.17 3.00
CA VAL A 23 -6.77 -2.51 1.79
C VAL A 23 -7.85 -1.46 1.47
N PRO A 24 -8.81 -1.14 2.36
CA PRO A 24 -9.82 -0.15 2.05
C PRO A 24 -9.22 1.24 1.82
N VAL A 25 -8.20 1.65 2.57
CA VAL A 25 -7.53 2.95 2.36
C VAL A 25 -6.84 3.00 1.00
N ALA A 26 -6.14 1.93 0.59
CA ALA A 26 -5.50 1.86 -0.72
C ALA A 26 -6.51 1.86 -1.87
N LEU A 27 -7.65 1.20 -1.72
CA LEU A 27 -8.70 1.20 -2.73
C LEU A 27 -9.37 2.58 -2.82
N VAL A 28 -9.75 3.18 -1.68
CA VAL A 28 -10.44 4.47 -1.68
C VAL A 28 -9.52 5.57 -2.19
N LEU A 29 -8.31 5.74 -1.62
CA LEU A 29 -7.40 6.79 -2.06
C LEU A 29 -6.75 6.48 -3.42
N GLY A 30 -6.51 5.22 -3.78
CA GLY A 30 -5.93 4.91 -5.08
C GLY A 30 -6.91 5.11 -6.24
N LEU A 31 -8.21 4.91 -6.00
CA LEU A 31 -9.26 5.01 -7.01
C LEU A 31 -10.04 6.32 -6.96
N ALA A 32 -9.84 7.14 -5.93
CA ALA A 32 -10.48 8.45 -5.83
C ALA A 32 -9.83 9.46 -6.79
N PRO A 33 -10.64 10.35 -7.39
CA PRO A 33 -12.07 10.22 -7.65
C PRO A 33 -12.35 9.16 -8.74
N LEU A 34 -13.45 8.40 -8.62
CA LEU A 34 -13.78 7.34 -9.59
C LEU A 34 -14.19 7.85 -10.98
N ARG A 35 -14.45 9.16 -11.11
CA ARG A 35 -14.84 9.86 -12.34
C ARG A 35 -14.24 11.29 -12.31
N PRO A 36 -13.81 11.85 -13.45
CA PRO A 36 -13.74 11.25 -14.78
C PRO A 36 -12.59 10.24 -14.95
N GLU A 37 -11.48 10.41 -14.22
CA GLU A 37 -10.32 9.51 -14.16
C GLU A 37 -9.72 9.57 -12.74
N PRO A 38 -9.23 8.45 -12.15
CA PRO A 38 -8.56 8.50 -10.85
C PRO A 38 -7.33 9.40 -10.88
N HIS A 39 -7.17 10.23 -9.84
CA HIS A 39 -6.04 11.16 -9.74
C HIS A 39 -4.70 10.45 -9.88
N LEU A 40 -4.58 9.26 -9.29
CA LEU A 40 -3.35 8.47 -9.37
C LEU A 40 -2.95 8.17 -10.83
N VAL A 41 -3.90 7.82 -11.69
CA VAL A 41 -3.63 7.49 -13.10
C VAL A 41 -3.25 8.76 -13.88
N GLU A 42 -3.98 9.86 -13.66
CA GLU A 42 -3.68 11.15 -14.26
C GLU A 42 -2.26 11.61 -13.91
N LYS A 43 -1.89 11.57 -12.63
CA LYS A 43 -0.56 12.01 -12.17
C LYS A 43 0.54 11.07 -12.62
N LEU A 44 0.31 9.77 -12.69
CA LEU A 44 1.28 8.83 -13.28
C LEU A 44 1.52 9.15 -14.77
N ARG A 45 0.48 9.46 -15.54
CA ARG A 45 0.64 9.88 -16.93
C ARG A 45 1.42 11.19 -17.04
N MET A 46 1.15 12.17 -16.18
CA MET A 46 1.94 13.42 -16.12
C MET A 46 3.39 13.17 -15.75
N LEU A 47 3.65 12.22 -14.83
CA LEU A 47 5.00 11.83 -14.42
C LEU A 47 5.78 11.23 -15.59
N PHE A 48 5.21 10.24 -16.28
CA PHE A 48 5.84 9.61 -17.45
C PHE A 48 5.92 10.56 -18.66
N GLY A 49 4.99 11.51 -18.77
CA GLY A 49 4.99 12.56 -19.78
C GLY A 49 5.91 13.75 -19.48
N GLY A 50 6.55 13.79 -18.31
CA GLY A 50 7.44 14.89 -17.92
C GLY A 50 6.74 16.23 -17.63
N THR A 51 5.41 16.23 -17.45
CA THR A 51 4.60 17.43 -17.21
C THR A 51 4.20 17.62 -15.74
N LEU A 52 4.62 16.70 -14.85
CA LEU A 52 4.39 16.77 -13.41
C LEU A 52 5.30 17.80 -12.73
N SER A 53 5.03 19.09 -12.93
CA SER A 53 5.89 20.17 -12.42
C SER A 53 5.27 20.98 -11.27
N ARG A 54 3.94 20.92 -11.09
CA ARG A 54 3.27 21.71 -10.05
C ARG A 54 3.39 20.98 -8.70
N PRO A 55 3.74 21.67 -7.61
CA PRO A 55 3.85 21.05 -6.29
C PRO A 55 2.57 20.33 -5.84
N ILE A 56 1.40 20.85 -6.22
CA ILE A 56 0.11 20.23 -5.90
C ILE A 56 -0.07 18.88 -6.60
N ASP A 57 0.40 18.73 -7.83
CA ASP A 57 0.28 17.47 -8.58
C ASP A 57 1.22 16.40 -8.02
N ILE A 58 2.41 16.83 -7.56
CA ILE A 58 3.37 15.95 -6.88
C ILE A 58 2.79 15.50 -5.53
N PHE A 59 2.21 16.43 -4.77
CA PHE A 59 1.53 16.10 -3.51
C PHE A 59 0.38 15.12 -3.75
N ASP A 60 -0.44 15.35 -4.77
CA ASP A 60 -1.56 14.50 -5.13
C ASP A 60 -1.12 13.07 -5.50
N LEU A 61 -0.06 12.95 -6.30
CA LEU A 61 0.58 11.66 -6.63
C LEU A 61 1.05 10.92 -5.36
N VAL A 62 1.74 11.63 -4.46
CA VAL A 62 2.25 11.04 -3.22
C VAL A 62 1.10 10.62 -2.31
N LEU A 63 0.08 11.46 -2.15
CA LEU A 63 -1.08 11.19 -1.31
C LEU A 63 -1.85 9.95 -1.77
N HIS A 64 -2.14 9.86 -3.06
CA HIS A 64 -2.92 8.74 -3.62
C HIS A 64 -2.06 7.49 -3.84
N GLY A 65 -0.78 7.65 -4.16
CA GLY A 65 0.16 6.56 -4.41
C GLY A 65 0.68 5.88 -3.14
N THR A 66 0.86 6.61 -2.03
CA THR A 66 1.45 6.08 -0.79
C THR A 66 0.69 4.85 -0.25
N PRO A 67 -0.65 4.88 -0.10
CA PRO A 67 -1.40 3.71 0.35
C PRO A 67 -1.22 2.47 -0.55
N ALA A 68 -1.23 2.67 -1.87
CA ALA A 68 -1.06 1.59 -2.84
C ALA A 68 0.35 0.98 -2.77
N VAL A 69 1.39 1.81 -2.70
CA VAL A 69 2.78 1.36 -2.54
C VAL A 69 2.98 0.61 -1.23
N LEU A 70 2.45 1.11 -0.11
CA LEU A 70 2.52 0.43 1.18
C LEU A 70 1.84 -0.95 1.13
N LEU A 71 0.68 -1.05 0.48
CA LEU A 71 -0.01 -2.33 0.30
C LEU A 71 0.83 -3.32 -0.53
N MET A 72 1.39 -2.88 -1.66
CA MET A 72 2.25 -3.72 -2.51
C MET A 72 3.48 -4.23 -1.76
N VAL A 73 4.18 -3.33 -1.05
CA VAL A 73 5.37 -3.69 -0.25
C VAL A 73 5.01 -4.70 0.85
N ARG A 74 3.86 -4.52 1.53
CA ARG A 74 3.39 -5.44 2.57
C ARG A 74 3.15 -6.84 2.01
N VAL A 75 2.44 -6.94 0.88
CA VAL A 75 2.17 -8.21 0.19
C VAL A 75 3.47 -8.88 -0.25
N ALA A 76 4.39 -8.14 -0.88
CA ALA A 76 5.67 -8.67 -1.32
C ALA A 76 6.50 -9.21 -0.13
N ALA A 77 6.56 -8.47 0.98
CA ALA A 77 7.26 -8.91 2.18
C ALA A 77 6.67 -10.21 2.75
N ASP A 78 5.34 -10.33 2.79
CA ASP A 78 4.67 -11.53 3.27
C ASP A 78 4.87 -12.73 2.33
N LEU A 79 4.88 -12.52 1.01
CA LEU A 79 5.18 -13.56 0.02
C LEU A 79 6.62 -14.07 0.14
N VAL A 80 7.60 -13.16 0.24
CA VAL A 80 9.02 -13.52 0.45
C VAL A 80 9.19 -14.29 1.76
N ALA A 81 8.53 -13.85 2.84
CA ALA A 81 8.58 -14.54 4.12
C ALA A 81 7.95 -15.94 4.05
N ARG A 82 6.91 -16.15 3.23
CA ARG A 82 6.31 -17.47 2.98
C ARG A 82 7.27 -18.38 2.23
N ALA A 83 7.88 -17.91 1.15
CA ALA A 83 8.83 -18.68 0.33
C ALA A 83 10.03 -19.19 1.16
N ARG A 84 10.54 -18.36 2.08
CA ARG A 84 11.64 -18.72 3.00
C ARG A 84 11.26 -19.75 4.07
N ARG A 85 9.97 -19.99 4.32
CA ARG A 85 9.51 -21.01 5.28
C ARG A 85 9.23 -22.36 4.62
N THR A 86 9.13 -22.38 3.30
CA THR A 86 8.83 -23.57 2.49
C THR A 86 10.07 -24.16 1.82
N ALA A 87 11.19 -23.43 1.84
CA ALA A 87 12.53 -23.91 1.47
C ALA A 87 13.27 -24.35 2.73
#